data_AF-A0AAY5L925-F1
#
_entry.id   AF-A0AAY5L925-F1
#
_cell.length_a   1.000
_cell.length_b   1.000
_cell.length_c   1.000
_cell.angle_alpha   90.00
_cell.angle_beta   90.00
_cell.angle_gamma   90.00
#
_symmetry.space_group_name_H-M   'P 1'
#
loop_
_entity.id
_entity.type
_entity.pdbx_description
1 polymer ?
#
loop_
_entity_poly.entity_id
_entity_poly.type
_entity_poly.pdbx_seq_one_letter_code
_entity_poly.pdbx_strand_id
1 'polypeptide(L)'
;MLVKVQYQGVKKFVKYLSDSTFQDFLNEVKGKFGLARTAALQVFDDTDTNVEEDIFHELIEGSPHLCLTVRCPEENISAGLSEEPESAVENQTAMVSNSFNIDAEKAKRTVQDALEKKSGGEEVLEEYQTTKTLKHSTRRQLVNIVVSHMTEIHG
;
A
#
# COMPACT_ATOMS: atom_id res chain seq x y z
N MET A 1 -14.85 -20.11 6.61
CA MET A 1 -13.93 -20.59 5.55
C MET A 1 -12.57 -19.87 5.61
N LEU A 2 -11.54 -20.41 4.96
CA LEU A 2 -10.24 -19.77 4.81
C LEU A 2 -10.09 -19.29 3.37
N VAL A 3 -9.82 -18.00 3.19
CA VAL A 3 -9.65 -17.38 1.87
C VAL A 3 -8.17 -17.04 1.67
N LYS A 4 -7.59 -17.40 0.53
CA LYS A 4 -6.21 -17.03 0.20
C LYS A 4 -6.21 -15.62 -0.37
N VAL A 5 -5.42 -14.73 0.24
CA VAL A 5 -5.32 -13.33 -0.14
C VAL A 5 -3.87 -12.98 -0.45
N GLN A 6 -3.65 -12.24 -1.53
CA GLN A 6 -2.36 -11.70 -1.94
C GLN A 6 -2.38 -10.17 -1.85
N TYR A 7 -1.34 -9.60 -1.25
CA TYR A 7 -1.11 -8.16 -1.24
C TYR A 7 0.39 -7.89 -1.41
N GLN A 8 0.76 -7.04 -2.37
CA GLN A 8 2.15 -6.75 -2.76
C GLN A 8 3.05 -8.00 -2.95
N GLY A 9 2.47 -9.08 -3.47
CA GLY A 9 3.17 -10.35 -3.71
C GLY A 9 3.27 -11.29 -2.49
N VAL A 10 2.87 -10.83 -1.30
CA VAL A 10 2.79 -11.66 -0.09
C VAL A 10 1.42 -12.33 -0.02
N LYS A 11 1.39 -13.65 0.19
CA LYS A 11 0.15 -14.45 0.33
C LYS A 11 -0.09 -14.85 1.78
N LYS A 12 -1.32 -14.71 2.26
CA LYS A 12 -1.77 -15.17 3.59
C LYS A 12 -3.17 -15.78 3.49
N PHE A 13 -3.50 -16.66 4.43
CA PHE A 13 -4.88 -17.10 4.62
C PHE A 13 -5.60 -16.17 5.60
N VAL A 14 -6.80 -15.76 5.22
CA VAL A 14 -7.70 -14.88 5.97
C VAL A 14 -8.93 -15.69 6.37
N LYS A 15 -9.34 -15.59 7.63
CA LYS A 15 -10.53 -16.27 8.11
C LYS A 15 -11.75 -15.43 7.73
N TYR A 16 -12.73 -16.08 7.10
CA TYR A 16 -14.03 -15.48 6.80
C TYR A 16 -15.12 -16.32 7.46
N LEU A 17 -16.02 -15.69 8.22
CA LEU A 17 -17.19 -16.37 8.77
C LEU A 17 -18.35 -16.16 7.81
N SER A 18 -19.18 -17.17 7.59
CA SER A 18 -20.26 -17.11 6.58
C SER A 18 -21.33 -16.06 6.88
N ASP A 19 -21.42 -15.60 8.13
CA ASP A 19 -22.29 -14.53 8.60
C ASP A 19 -21.61 -13.15 8.62
N SER A 20 -20.34 -13.06 8.20
CA SER A 20 -19.61 -11.80 8.08
C SER A 20 -19.99 -11.04 6.81
N THR A 21 -19.80 -9.72 6.83
CA THR A 21 -19.97 -8.87 5.65
C THR A 21 -18.69 -8.82 4.81
N PHE A 22 -18.80 -8.31 3.58
CA PHE A 22 -17.61 -8.00 2.77
C PHE A 22 -16.69 -6.99 3.46
N GLN A 23 -17.27 -6.01 4.16
CA GLN A 23 -16.50 -5.03 4.93
C GLN A 23 -15.71 -5.68 6.08
N ASP A 24 -16.28 -6.66 6.77
CA ASP A 24 -15.58 -7.41 7.83
C ASP A 24 -14.40 -8.20 7.27
N PHE A 25 -14.56 -8.80 6.08
CA PHE A 25 -13.46 -9.43 5.36
C PHE A 25 -12.34 -8.43 5.06
N LEU A 26 -12.67 -7.23 4.54
CA LEU A 26 -11.68 -6.20 4.28
C LEU A 26 -10.96 -5.74 5.56
N ASN A 27 -11.67 -5.64 6.68
CA ASN A 27 -11.07 -5.29 7.97
C ASN A 27 -10.10 -6.37 8.46
N GLU A 28 -10.45 -7.66 8.30
CA GLU A 28 -9.54 -8.77 8.63
C GLU A 28 -8.30 -8.75 7.72
N VAL A 29 -8.46 -8.48 6.41
CA VAL A 29 -7.33 -8.29 5.49
C VAL A 29 -6.42 -7.16 5.98
N LYS A 30 -6.98 -5.99 6.33
CA LYS A 30 -6.20 -4.85 6.85
C LYS A 30 -5.38 -5.26 8.08
N GLY A 31 -6.02 -5.92 9.05
CA GLY A 31 -5.32 -6.43 10.24
C GLY A 31 -4.21 -7.43 9.90
N LYS A 32 -4.46 -8.36 8.98
CA LYS A 32 -3.48 -9.40 8.58
C LYS A 32 -2.28 -8.85 7.83
N PHE A 33 -2.46 -7.79 7.06
CA PHE A 33 -1.40 -7.18 6.25
C PHE A 33 -0.82 -5.90 6.86
N GLY A 34 -1.34 -5.44 8.00
CA GLY A 34 -0.86 -4.23 8.68
C GLY A 34 -1.23 -2.94 7.93
N LEU A 35 -2.36 -2.94 7.25
CA LEU A 35 -2.86 -1.79 6.49
C LEU A 35 -3.62 -0.84 7.41
N ALA A 36 -3.64 0.45 7.07
CA ALA A 36 -4.41 1.44 7.81
C ALA A 36 -5.91 1.07 7.84
N ARG A 37 -6.58 1.30 8.98
CA ARG A 37 -8.03 1.05 9.10
C ARG A 37 -8.84 1.79 8.04
N THR A 38 -8.39 2.98 7.66
CA THR A 38 -9.01 3.85 6.65
C THR A 38 -8.65 3.50 5.21
N ALA A 39 -7.73 2.57 4.97
CA ALA A 39 -7.28 2.24 3.61
C ALA A 39 -8.45 1.78 2.73
N ALA A 40 -8.62 2.40 1.58
CA ALA A 40 -9.56 1.94 0.56
C ALA A 40 -8.96 0.73 -0.17
N LEU A 41 -9.64 -0.42 -0.14
CA LEU A 41 -9.14 -1.65 -0.76
C LEU A 41 -10.00 -2.02 -1.97
N GLN A 42 -9.34 -2.46 -3.03
CA GLN A 42 -9.95 -3.11 -4.18
C GLN A 42 -9.56 -4.59 -4.18
N VAL A 43 -10.52 -5.45 -4.47
CA VAL A 43 -10.35 -6.90 -4.51
C VAL A 43 -10.48 -7.38 -5.94
N PHE A 44 -9.59 -8.28 -6.34
CA PHE A 44 -9.55 -8.90 -7.66
C PHE A 44 -9.42 -10.41 -7.52
N ASP A 45 -9.92 -11.16 -8.50
CA ASP A 45 -9.69 -12.60 -8.61
C ASP A 45 -8.29 -12.91 -9.18
N ASP A 46 -8.06 -14.15 -9.61
CA ASP A 46 -6.83 -14.59 -10.24
C ASP A 46 -6.71 -14.20 -11.72
N THR A 47 -7.82 -13.80 -12.34
CA THR A 47 -7.89 -13.29 -13.72
C THR A 47 -7.74 -11.77 -13.82
N ASP A 48 -7.55 -11.10 -12.68
CA ASP A 48 -7.53 -9.65 -12.53
C ASP A 48 -8.89 -8.97 -12.77
N THR A 49 -9.97 -9.71 -12.54
CA THR A 49 -11.34 -9.21 -12.56
C THR A 49 -11.70 -8.63 -11.20
N ASN A 50 -12.27 -7.43 -11.18
CA ASN A 50 -12.70 -6.79 -9.94
C ASN A 50 -13.84 -7.59 -9.29
N VAL A 51 -13.72 -7.85 -8.00
CA VAL A 51 -14.72 -8.59 -7.23
C VAL A 51 -15.55 -7.60 -6.42
N GLU A 52 -16.84 -7.54 -6.75
CA GLU A 52 -17.84 -6.71 -6.06
C GLU A 52 -18.43 -7.45 -4.85
N GLU A 53 -19.07 -6.70 -3.94
CA GLU A 53 -19.61 -7.22 -2.68
C GLU A 53 -20.71 -8.26 -2.88
N ASP A 54 -21.58 -8.07 -3.87
CA ASP A 54 -22.74 -8.89 -4.16
C ASP A 54 -22.36 -10.30 -4.67
N ILE A 55 -21.24 -10.43 -5.39
CA ILE A 55 -20.73 -11.71 -5.90
C ILE A 55 -19.71 -12.37 -4.97
N PHE A 56 -19.17 -11.65 -3.99
CA PHE A 56 -18.02 -12.11 -3.19
C PHE A 56 -18.28 -13.46 -2.51
N HIS A 57 -19.43 -13.64 -1.87
CA HIS A 57 -19.75 -14.86 -1.14
C HIS A 57 -19.89 -16.07 -2.07
N GLU A 58 -20.61 -15.92 -3.18
CA GLU A 58 -20.79 -16.99 -4.17
C GLU A 58 -19.44 -17.41 -4.77
N LEU A 59 -18.58 -16.42 -5.05
CA LEU A 59 -17.27 -16.64 -5.67
C LEU A 59 -16.34 -17.48 -4.78
N ILE A 60 -16.21 -17.14 -3.49
CA ILE A 60 -15.30 -17.86 -2.57
C ILE A 60 -15.83 -19.24 -2.17
N GLU A 61 -17.16 -19.43 -2.18
CA GLU A 61 -17.79 -20.72 -1.89
C GLU A 61 -17.72 -21.66 -3.10
N GLY A 62 -17.93 -21.13 -4.31
CA GLY A 62 -17.80 -21.89 -5.55
C GLY A 62 -16.35 -22.24 -5.91
N SER A 63 -15.37 -21.47 -5.43
CA SER A 63 -13.95 -21.61 -5.79
C SER A 63 -13.01 -21.64 -4.57
N PRO A 64 -12.87 -22.77 -3.86
CA PRO A 64 -12.06 -22.86 -2.64
C PRO A 64 -10.54 -22.68 -2.86
N HIS A 65 -10.08 -22.77 -4.11
CA HIS A 65 -8.66 -22.56 -4.47
C HIS A 65 -8.34 -21.12 -4.87
N LEU A 66 -9.36 -20.25 -4.95
CA LEU A 66 -9.25 -18.87 -5.38
C LEU A 66 -8.22 -18.10 -4.55
N CYS A 67 -7.41 -17.30 -5.23
CA CYS A 67 -6.46 -16.39 -4.61
C CYS A 67 -6.87 -14.96 -4.94
N LEU A 68 -7.50 -14.29 -3.98
CA LEU A 68 -7.91 -12.90 -4.15
C LEU A 68 -6.69 -11.99 -4.07
N THR A 69 -6.56 -11.04 -5.00
CA THR A 69 -5.54 -10.00 -4.97
C THR A 69 -6.16 -8.72 -4.43
N VAL A 70 -5.54 -8.16 -3.39
CA VAL A 70 -5.95 -6.89 -2.81
C VAL A 70 -4.97 -5.81 -3.25
N ARG A 71 -5.51 -4.68 -3.70
CA ARG A 71 -4.75 -3.48 -4.06
C ARG A 71 -5.30 -2.29 -3.28
N CYS A 72 -4.42 -1.43 -2.79
CA CYS A 72 -4.83 -0.12 -2.29
C CYS A 72 -4.41 0.92 -3.32
N PRO A 73 -5.36 1.59 -3.99
CA PRO A 73 -5.03 2.66 -4.93
C PRO A 73 -4.38 3.88 -4.24
N GLU A 74 -4.50 4.00 -2.92
CA GLU A 74 -3.96 5.12 -2.14
C GLU A 74 -2.51 4.87 -1.64
N GLU A 75 -1.95 3.68 -1.84
CA GLU A 75 -0.65 3.28 -1.29
C GLU A 75 0.55 3.66 -2.17
N ASN A 76 0.70 4.96 -2.39
CA ASN A 76 2.04 5.55 -2.52
C ASN A 76 2.54 6.15 -1.19
N ILE A 77 1.89 5.86 -0.07
CA ILE A 77 2.26 6.31 1.27
C ILE A 77 2.31 5.13 2.24
N SER A 78 3.51 4.54 2.27
CA SER A 78 4.16 3.80 3.35
C SER A 78 3.31 3.41 4.57
N ALA A 79 3.27 2.10 4.79
CA ALA A 79 3.15 1.40 6.07
C ALA A 79 3.57 2.20 7.32
N GLY A 80 2.75 2.05 8.38
CA GLY A 80 2.97 2.54 9.75
C GLY A 80 1.68 3.19 10.26
N LEU A 81 1.02 2.78 11.34
CA LEU A 81 1.43 2.05 12.52
C LEU A 81 0.20 1.31 13.08
N SER A 82 0.47 0.18 13.74
CA SER A 82 -0.50 -0.54 14.56
C SER A 82 -0.91 0.33 15.74
N GLU A 83 -2.20 0.67 15.85
CA GLU A 83 -2.78 1.22 17.08
C GLU A 83 -3.83 0.24 17.60
N GLU A 84 -3.38 -0.56 18.58
CA GLU A 84 -4.24 -1.28 19.53
C GLU A 84 -5.12 -0.27 20.29
N PRO A 85 -6.34 -0.66 20.72
CA PRO A 85 -7.28 0.26 21.32
C PRO A 85 -7.11 0.32 22.84
N GLU A 86 -6.85 1.51 23.38
CA GLU A 86 -7.12 1.79 24.80
C GLU A 86 -8.14 2.92 24.94
N SER A 87 -9.33 2.52 25.41
CA SER A 87 -10.25 3.20 26.33
C SER A 87 -10.34 4.75 26.33
N ALA A 88 -11.52 5.22 25.89
CA ALA A 88 -12.35 6.30 26.46
C ALA A 88 -11.68 7.54 27.12
N VAL A 89 -11.92 8.72 26.55
CA VAL A 89 -12.81 9.81 27.05
C VAL A 89 -12.49 11.12 26.29
N GLU A 90 -13.52 11.63 25.59
CA GLU A 90 -13.91 13.02 25.32
C GLU A 90 -12.89 14.18 25.48
N ASN A 91 -12.63 14.93 24.40
CA ASN A 91 -12.88 16.39 24.31
C ASN A 91 -12.57 16.97 22.92
N GLN A 92 -13.43 17.90 22.51
CA GLN A 92 -13.47 18.59 21.21
C GLN A 92 -12.29 19.56 21.06
N THR A 93 -11.56 19.56 19.94
CA THR A 93 -10.99 20.78 19.31
C THR A 93 -10.68 20.51 17.83
N ALA A 94 -11.09 21.45 16.98
CA ALA A 94 -10.93 21.41 15.54
C ALA A 94 -9.50 21.73 15.06
N MET A 95 -9.16 21.19 13.87
CA MET A 95 -8.12 21.61 12.92
C MET A 95 -6.64 21.33 13.26
N VAL A 96 -6.19 20.09 13.05
CA VAL A 96 -4.79 19.77 12.69
C VAL A 96 -4.77 18.72 11.57
N SER A 97 -5.11 19.16 10.36
CA SER A 97 -4.88 18.36 9.15
C SER A 97 -4.14 19.25 8.15
N ASN A 98 -2.82 19.41 8.32
CA ASN A 98 -1.94 19.89 7.23
C ASN A 98 -0.42 19.79 7.48
N SER A 99 0.06 19.33 8.65
CA SER A 99 1.52 19.27 8.90
C SER A 99 2.22 18.14 8.14
N PHE A 100 1.53 17.06 7.77
CA PHE A 100 2.16 15.89 7.14
C PHE A 100 2.36 16.02 5.61
N ASN A 101 1.63 16.93 4.95
CA ASN A 101 1.75 17.14 3.51
C ASN A 101 3.01 17.93 3.11
N ILE A 102 3.52 18.78 4.01
CA ILE A 102 4.70 19.61 3.76
C ILE A 102 5.95 18.73 3.60
N ASP A 103 6.06 17.67 4.39
CA ASP A 103 7.22 16.78 4.36
C ASP A 103 7.20 15.81 3.16
N ALA A 104 6.03 15.34 2.72
CA ALA A 104 5.92 14.46 1.56
C ALA A 104 6.29 15.17 0.25
N GLU A 105 5.77 16.37 0.01
CA GLU A 105 6.11 17.16 -1.18
C GLU A 105 7.57 17.62 -1.15
N LYS A 106 8.11 17.93 0.04
CA LYS A 106 9.53 18.24 0.20
C LYS A 106 10.40 17.02 -0.10
N ALA A 107 10.06 15.83 0.42
CA ALA A 107 10.78 14.60 0.15
C ALA A 107 10.77 14.25 -1.34
N LYS A 108 9.61 14.38 -2.00
CA LYS A 108 9.47 14.17 -3.44
C LYS A 108 10.37 15.10 -4.24
N ARG A 109 10.40 16.39 -3.92
CA ARG A 109 11.30 17.35 -4.58
C ARG A 109 12.77 17.01 -4.37
N THR A 110 13.15 16.62 -3.16
CA THR A 110 14.54 16.22 -2.86
C THR A 110 14.96 14.99 -3.67
N VAL A 111 14.10 13.98 -3.77
CA VAL A 111 14.38 12.78 -4.59
C VAL A 111 14.44 13.12 -6.07
N GLN A 112 13.50 13.95 -6.55
CA GLN A 112 13.49 14.39 -7.94
C GLN A 112 14.75 15.17 -8.30
N ASP A 113 15.16 16.12 -7.46
CA ASP A 113 16.39 16.90 -7.64
C ASP A 113 17.65 16.01 -7.66
N ALA A 114 17.70 14.99 -6.80
CA ALA A 114 18.79 14.00 -6.79
C ALA A 114 18.87 13.21 -8.11
N LEU A 115 17.72 12.82 -8.66
CA LEU A 115 17.62 12.07 -9.92
C LEU A 115 17.97 12.93 -11.14
N GLU A 116 17.61 14.21 -11.15
CA GLU A 116 17.92 15.11 -12.26
C GLU A 116 19.41 15.51 -12.28
N LYS A 117 20.07 15.58 -11.12
CA LYS A 117 21.47 16.04 -11.00
C LYS A 117 22.52 14.95 -11.14
N LYS A 118 22.19 13.68 -10.86
CA LYS A 118 23.18 12.58 -10.84
C LYS A 118 23.02 11.62 -12.02
N SER A 119 24.16 11.10 -12.48
CA SER A 119 24.22 10.10 -13.54
C SER A 119 23.43 8.84 -13.17
N GLY A 120 22.64 8.32 -14.12
CA GLY A 120 21.79 7.15 -13.91
C GLY A 120 20.42 7.46 -13.31
N GLY A 121 20.09 8.71 -13.02
CA GLY A 121 18.73 9.10 -12.61
C GLY A 121 17.72 9.07 -13.76
N GLU A 122 18.16 9.31 -15.01
CA GLU A 122 17.33 9.23 -16.22
C GLU A 122 16.72 7.83 -16.40
N GLU A 123 17.52 6.78 -16.26
CA GLU A 123 17.07 5.38 -16.34
C GLU A 123 15.98 5.06 -15.30
N VAL A 124 16.13 5.58 -14.08
CA VAL A 124 15.14 5.42 -13.01
C VAL A 124 13.84 6.16 -13.35
N LEU A 125 13.94 7.39 -13.86
CA LEU A 125 12.79 8.20 -14.23
C LEU A 125 12.04 7.59 -15.41
N GLU A 126 12.74 7.16 -16.46
CA GLU A 126 12.15 6.53 -17.66
C GLU A 126 11.43 5.24 -17.32
N GLU A 127 12.06 4.35 -16.54
CA GLU A 127 11.46 3.08 -16.15
C GLU A 127 10.19 3.30 -15.31
N TYR A 128 10.24 4.24 -14.35
CA TYR A 128 9.08 4.58 -13.54
C TYR A 128 7.97 5.23 -14.37
N GLN A 129 8.31 6.12 -15.30
CA GLN A 129 7.32 6.75 -16.18
C GLN A 129 6.60 5.72 -17.05
N THR A 130 7.35 4.75 -17.58
CA THR A 130 6.87 3.70 -18.49
C THR A 130 6.05 2.64 -17.77
N THR A 131 6.55 2.10 -16.66
CA THR A 131 5.98 0.91 -16.03
C THR A 131 5.14 1.22 -14.78
N LYS A 132 5.21 2.45 -14.27
CA LYS A 132 4.67 2.86 -12.95
C LYS A 132 5.19 2.01 -11.79
N THR A 133 6.31 1.32 -11.99
CA THR A 133 7.01 0.52 -10.99
C THR A 133 8.51 0.59 -11.26
N LEU A 134 9.31 -0.07 -10.43
CA LEU A 134 10.75 -0.16 -10.61
C LEU A 134 11.20 -1.61 -10.37
N LYS A 135 12.06 -2.13 -11.23
CA LYS A 135 12.76 -3.41 -11.08
C LYS A 135 13.72 -3.33 -9.90
N HIS A 136 14.16 -4.49 -9.43
CA HIS A 136 15.02 -4.55 -8.25
C HIS A 136 16.34 -3.80 -8.46
N SER A 137 16.98 -3.97 -9.63
CA SER A 137 18.20 -3.24 -10.00
C SER A 137 18.00 -1.72 -9.96
N THR A 138 16.94 -1.24 -10.61
CA THR A 138 16.62 0.18 -10.75
C THR A 138 16.24 0.82 -9.41
N ARG A 139 15.55 0.08 -8.52
CA ARG A 139 15.33 0.50 -7.12
C ARG A 139 16.63 0.68 -6.35
N ARG A 140 17.58 -0.25 -6.49
CA ARG A 140 18.89 -0.12 -5.81
C ARG A 140 19.66 1.10 -6.31
N GLN A 141 19.59 1.37 -7.61
CA GLN A 141 20.19 2.54 -8.24
C GLN A 141 19.59 3.84 -7.72
N LEU A 142 18.26 3.94 -7.65
CA LEU A 142 17.55 5.06 -7.02
C LEU A 142 18.05 5.32 -5.59
N VAL A 143 18.11 4.29 -4.75
CA VAL A 143 18.56 4.42 -3.35
C VAL A 143 20.00 4.91 -3.29
N ASN A 144 20.91 4.36 -4.11
CA ASN A 144 22.31 4.79 -4.13
C ASN A 144 22.46 6.27 -4.54
N ILE A 145 21.68 6.72 -5.53
CA ILE A 145 21.65 8.12 -5.98
C ILE A 145 21.21 9.04 -4.83
N VAL A 146 20.10 8.70 -4.16
CA VAL A 146 19.56 9.48 -3.04
C VAL A 146 20.54 9.53 -1.88
N VAL A 147 21.11 8.38 -1.48
CA VAL A 147 22.10 8.32 -0.40
C VAL A 147 23.32 9.17 -0.75
N SER A 148 23.87 9.03 -1.96
CA SER A 148 25.00 9.84 -2.41
C SER A 148 24.70 11.34 -2.36
N HIS A 149 23.48 11.75 -2.75
CA HIS A 149 23.07 13.15 -2.73
C HIS A 149 22.90 13.69 -1.31
N MET A 150 22.31 12.89 -0.41
CA MET A 150 22.14 13.27 0.99
C MET A 150 23.48 13.37 1.72
N THR A 151 24.41 12.45 1.45
CA THR A 151 25.78 12.50 2.00
C THR A 151 26.55 13.70 1.45
N GLU A 152 26.36 14.08 0.20
CA GLU A 152 27.04 15.25 -0.38
C GLU A 152 26.54 16.59 0.21
N ILE A 153 25.24 16.69 0.51
CA ILE A 153 24.64 17.92 1.04
C ILE A 153 24.82 18.04 2.57
N HIS A 154 24.78 16.93 3.30
CA HIS A 154 24.71 16.93 4.77
C HIS A 154 25.86 16.19 5.47
N GLY A 155 26.75 15.55 4.73
CA GLY A 155 27.85 14.72 5.25
C GLY A 155 29.15 15.47 5.50
#